data_AF-W2VP03-F1
#
_entry.id   AF-W2VP03-F1
#
_cell.length_a   1.000
_cell.length_b   1.000
_cell.length_c   1.000
_cell.angle_alpha   90.00
_cell.angle_beta   90.00
_cell.angle_gamma   90.00
#
_symmetry.space_group_name_H-M   'P 1'
#
loop_
_entity.id
_entity.type
_entity.pdbx_description
1 polymer ?
#
loop_
_entity_poly.entity_id
_entity_poly.type
_entity_poly.pdbx_seq_one_letter_code
_entity_poly.pdbx_strand_id
1 'polypeptide(L)'
;MHVGRTVAGLPTESSQFSILAPHFEDHEEWVKTGVKLMFPGIPERLEFVAEYCLASLVYHYTYLKATLSREHQLFETPLFQDTDLQHQLLNRVKTGDGSEQSRIRPTGIPPHVSLLCEMKWLKQSLVNALSEIELPELQP
;
A
#
# COMPACT_ATOMS: atom_id res chain seq x y z
N MET A 1 -16.00 -5.06 1.20
CA MET A 1 -17.35 -4.46 1.34
C MET A 1 -17.43 -3.22 0.44
N HIS A 2 -18.37 -3.15 -0.51
CA HIS A 2 -18.51 -1.99 -1.40
C HIS A 2 -18.78 -0.69 -0.63
N VAL A 3 -19.71 -0.73 0.34
CA VAL A 3 -20.07 0.44 1.16
C VAL A 3 -18.87 0.94 1.95
N GLY A 4 -18.16 0.06 2.66
CA GLY A 4 -16.96 0.42 3.44
C GLY A 4 -15.89 1.15 2.64
N ARG A 5 -15.71 0.76 1.37
CA ARG A 5 -14.75 1.39 0.46
C ARG A 5 -15.24 2.75 -0.03
N THR A 6 -16.53 2.85 -0.34
CA THR A 6 -17.16 4.10 -0.75
C THR A 6 -17.09 5.15 0.35
N VAL A 7 -17.42 4.79 1.60
CA VAL A 7 -17.35 5.72 2.73
C VAL A 7 -15.91 6.09 3.12
N ALA A 8 -14.93 5.25 2.79
CA ALA A 8 -13.51 5.57 2.92
C ALA A 8 -12.98 6.51 1.81
N GLY A 9 -13.84 6.97 0.91
CA GLY A 9 -13.50 7.95 -0.13
C GLY A 9 -12.83 7.38 -1.37
N LEU A 10 -12.91 6.06 -1.60
CA LEU A 10 -12.35 5.45 -2.80
C LEU A 10 -13.18 5.80 -4.05
N PRO A 11 -12.52 6.03 -5.21
CA PRO A 11 -13.19 6.51 -6.42
C PRO A 11 -14.02 5.41 -7.08
N THR A 12 -15.36 5.47 -6.99
CA THR A 12 -16.27 4.39 -7.46
C THR A 12 -16.20 4.11 -8.96
N GLU A 13 -15.79 5.11 -9.75
CA GLU A 13 -15.72 5.05 -11.21
C GLU A 13 -14.30 4.79 -11.74
N SER A 14 -13.44 4.20 -10.91
CA SER A 14 -12.04 3.93 -11.25
C SER A 14 -11.64 2.52 -10.85
N SER A 15 -10.72 1.93 -11.61
CA SER A 15 -10.06 0.68 -11.21
C SER A 15 -9.35 0.83 -9.85
N GLN A 16 -8.99 2.06 -9.45
CA GLN A 16 -8.41 2.33 -8.12
C GLN A 16 -9.38 2.04 -6.97
N PHE A 17 -10.68 1.89 -7.24
CA PHE A 17 -11.63 1.41 -6.24
C PHE A 17 -11.26 0.02 -5.70
N SER A 18 -10.44 -0.77 -6.39
CA SER A 18 -9.97 -2.08 -5.93
C SER A 18 -8.68 -2.03 -5.11
N ILE A 19 -8.07 -0.85 -4.90
CA ILE A 19 -6.75 -0.76 -4.25
C ILE A 19 -6.78 -1.19 -2.78
N LEU A 20 -5.85 -2.04 -2.39
CA LEU A 20 -5.67 -2.42 -1.00
C LEU A 20 -5.03 -1.29 -0.19
N ALA A 21 -5.42 -1.20 1.08
CA ALA A 21 -4.70 -0.37 2.03
C ALA A 21 -3.25 -0.86 2.17
N PRO A 22 -2.30 0.02 2.55
CA PRO A 22 -0.95 -0.41 2.87
C PRO A 22 -0.96 -1.52 3.91
N HIS A 23 -0.21 -2.59 3.65
CA HIS A 23 -0.14 -3.75 4.52
C HIS A 23 1.21 -4.46 4.37
N PHE A 24 1.53 -5.33 5.32
CA PHE A 24 2.64 -6.28 5.21
C PHE A 24 2.08 -7.63 4.74
N GLU A 25 2.79 -8.31 3.83
CA GLU A 25 2.38 -9.64 3.35
C GLU A 25 2.54 -10.69 4.45
N ASP A 26 3.68 -10.66 5.14
CA ASP A 26 4.07 -11.61 6.17
C ASP A 26 4.24 -10.95 7.53
N HIS A 27 3.89 -11.69 8.59
CA HIS A 27 4.11 -11.32 9.99
C HIS A 27 5.54 -11.59 10.44
N GLU A 28 6.50 -11.03 9.70
CA GLU A 28 7.91 -11.15 10.03
C GLU A 28 8.20 -10.55 11.42
N GLU A 29 9.23 -11.08 12.09
CA GLU A 29 9.64 -10.62 13.42
C GLU A 29 9.95 -9.11 13.44
N TRP A 30 10.43 -8.56 12.31
CA TRP A 30 10.65 -7.13 12.13
C TRP A 30 9.37 -6.31 12.19
N VAL A 31 8.27 -6.81 11.61
CA VAL A 31 6.97 -6.13 11.64
C VAL A 31 6.44 -6.10 13.08
N LYS A 32 6.52 -7.23 13.79
CA LYS A 32 6.12 -7.32 15.21
C LYS A 32 6.95 -6.41 16.09
N THR A 33 8.26 -6.37 15.87
CA THR A 33 9.17 -5.47 16.59
C THR A 33 8.81 -4.01 16.32
N GLY A 34 8.57 -3.64 15.06
CA GLY A 34 8.12 -2.31 14.66
C GLY A 34 6.79 -1.92 15.32
N VAL A 35 5.81 -2.83 15.37
CA VAL A 35 4.51 -2.62 16.03
C VAL A 35 4.71 -2.37 17.53
N LYS A 36 5.52 -3.19 18.20
CA LYS A 36 5.80 -3.01 19.65
C LYS A 36 6.53 -1.70 19.95
N LEU A 37 7.46 -1.29 19.09
CA LEU A 37 8.17 -0.02 19.25
C LEU A 37 7.24 1.18 19.06
N MET A 38 6.41 1.16 18.03
CA MET A 38 5.50 2.26 17.71
C MET A 38 4.28 2.32 18.64
N PHE A 39 3.84 1.18 19.17
CA PHE A 39 2.63 1.06 19.98
C PHE A 39 2.86 0.20 21.24
N PRO A 40 3.72 0.65 22.18
CA PRO A 40 4.17 -0.18 23.32
C PRO A 40 3.06 -0.61 24.29
N GLY A 41 1.90 0.05 24.26
CA GLY A 41 0.73 -0.29 25.08
C GLY A 41 -0.41 -0.98 24.33
N ILE A 42 -0.20 -1.42 23.07
CA ILE A 42 -1.28 -2.02 22.29
C ILE A 42 -1.69 -3.39 22.89
N PRO A 43 -2.98 -3.63 23.14
CA PRO A 43 -3.44 -4.97 23.51
C PRO A 43 -3.21 -5.96 22.37
N GLU A 44 -2.83 -7.21 22.68
CA GLU A 44 -2.57 -8.27 21.66
C GLU A 44 -3.75 -8.44 20.69
N ARG A 45 -4.99 -8.34 21.17
CA ARG A 45 -6.20 -8.42 20.32
C ARG A 45 -6.28 -7.33 19.24
N LEU A 46 -5.51 -6.25 19.35
CA LEU A 46 -5.44 -5.14 18.40
C LEU A 46 -4.13 -5.11 17.61
N GLU A 47 -3.26 -6.13 17.74
CA GLU A 47 -1.97 -6.18 17.04
C GLU A 47 -2.14 -6.05 15.53
N PHE A 48 -3.12 -6.73 14.94
CA PHE A 48 -3.43 -6.61 13.51
C PHE A 48 -3.79 -5.17 13.11
N VAL A 49 -4.53 -4.44 13.93
CA VAL A 49 -4.90 -3.04 13.64
C VAL A 49 -3.66 -2.15 13.70
N ALA A 50 -2.78 -2.37 14.69
CA ALA A 50 -1.52 -1.65 14.81
C ALA A 50 -0.57 -1.94 13.64
N GLU A 51 -0.57 -3.16 13.11
CA GLU A 51 0.19 -3.56 11.93
C GLU A 51 -0.25 -2.78 10.68
N TYR A 52 -1.56 -2.70 10.39
CA TYR A 52 -2.07 -1.87 9.28
C TYR A 52 -1.80 -0.37 9.48
N CYS A 53 -1.88 0.09 10.73
CA CYS A 53 -1.54 1.47 11.09
C CYS A 53 -0.06 1.75 10.78
N LEU A 54 0.85 0.86 11.20
CA LEU A 54 2.28 0.95 10.92
C LEU A 54 2.55 0.96 9.41
N ALA A 55 1.95 0.03 8.66
CA ALA A 55 2.12 -0.03 7.21
C ALA A 55 1.66 1.27 6.54
N SER A 56 0.55 1.85 7.01
CA SER A 56 0.03 3.13 6.50
C SER A 56 0.98 4.29 6.81
N LEU A 57 1.54 4.37 8.02
CA LEU A 57 2.52 5.39 8.39
C LEU A 57 3.80 5.29 7.57
N VAL A 58 4.30 4.07 7.35
CA VAL A 58 5.49 3.80 6.54
C VAL A 58 5.25 4.19 5.08
N TYR A 59 4.12 3.78 4.50
CA TYR A 59 3.75 4.11 3.12
C TYR A 59 3.63 5.63 2.90
N HIS A 60 3.02 6.33 3.85
CA HIS A 60 2.81 7.77 3.78
C HIS A 60 3.93 8.61 4.39
N TYR A 61 5.09 8.01 4.72
CA TYR A 61 6.18 8.68 5.44
C TYR A 61 6.60 10.01 4.81
N THR A 62 6.85 10.00 3.49
CA THR A 62 7.28 11.19 2.73
C THR A 62 6.20 12.26 2.68
N TYR A 63 4.94 11.85 2.47
CA TYR A 63 3.79 12.75 2.48
C TYR A 63 3.59 13.41 3.85
N LEU A 64 3.70 12.64 4.94
CA LEU A 64 3.56 13.13 6.30
C LEU A 64 4.68 14.13 6.64
N LYS A 65 5.93 13.85 6.25
CA LYS A 65 7.05 14.80 6.39
C LYS A 65 6.85 16.10 5.61
N ALA A 66 6.25 16.03 4.43
CA ALA A 66 6.01 17.20 3.59
C ALA A 66 4.81 18.05 4.08
N THR A 67 3.84 17.44 4.75
CA THR A 67 2.54 18.06 5.05
C THR A 67 2.41 18.52 6.50
N LEU A 68 3.01 17.82 7.45
CA LEU A 68 2.89 18.14 8.88
C LEU A 68 3.93 19.19 9.30
N SER A 69 3.64 19.94 10.36
CA SER A 69 4.60 20.86 10.97
C SER A 69 5.81 20.09 11.53
N ARG A 70 6.98 20.73 11.54
CA ARG A 70 8.24 20.11 11.99
C ARG A 70 8.22 19.70 13.46
N GLU A 71 7.37 20.35 14.25
CA GLU A 71 7.17 20.14 15.68
C GLU A 71 6.07 19.10 15.98
N HIS A 72 5.54 18.43 14.95
CA HIS A 72 4.49 17.44 15.12
C HIS A 72 5.01 16.21 15.88
N GLN A 73 4.34 15.84 16.97
CA GLN A 73 4.76 14.75 17.88
C GLN A 73 4.92 13.38 17.19
N LEU A 74 4.25 13.16 16.05
CA LEU A 74 4.49 11.98 15.21
C LEU A 74 5.97 11.82 14.86
N PHE A 75 6.70 12.91 14.66
CA PHE A 75 8.12 12.84 14.32
C PHE A 75 8.98 12.39 15.49
N GLU A 76 8.52 12.46 16.74
CA GLU A 76 9.22 11.92 17.92
C GLU A 76 9.08 10.38 18.03
N THR A 77 8.26 9.76 17.18
CA THR A 77 8.06 8.31 17.20
C THR A 77 9.22 7.54 16.53
N PRO A 78 9.47 6.28 16.94
CA PRO A 78 10.60 5.49 16.43
C PRO A 78 10.72 5.43 14.91
N LEU A 79 9.60 5.31 14.18
CA LEU A 79 9.56 5.26 12.72
C LEU A 79 10.19 6.51 12.06
N PHE A 80 10.08 7.67 12.69
CA PHE A 80 10.57 8.95 12.14
C PHE A 80 11.95 9.35 12.66
N GLN A 81 12.42 8.70 13.72
CA GLN A 81 13.74 8.90 14.31
C GLN A 81 14.78 7.89 13.80
N ASP A 82 14.35 6.65 13.52
CA ASP A 82 15.21 5.59 13.04
C ASP A 82 15.03 5.38 11.52
N THR A 83 16.06 5.79 10.77
CA THR A 83 16.05 5.71 9.29
C THR A 83 16.22 4.27 8.81
N ASP A 84 16.94 3.43 9.55
CA ASP A 84 17.16 2.03 9.18
C ASP A 84 15.85 1.23 9.37
N LEU A 85 15.17 1.43 10.51
CA LEU A 85 13.85 0.85 10.76
C LEU A 85 12.86 1.26 9.65
N GLN A 86 12.84 2.53 9.29
CA GLN A 86 11.96 3.05 8.24
C GLN A 86 12.22 2.37 6.89
N HIS A 87 13.50 2.28 6.47
CA HIS A 87 13.85 1.64 5.20
C HIS A 87 13.52 0.15 5.19
N GLN A 88 13.79 -0.55 6.28
CA GLN A 88 13.48 -1.98 6.40
C GLN A 88 11.98 -2.24 6.33
N LEU A 89 11.16 -1.42 6.99
CA LEU A 89 9.71 -1.54 6.92
C LEU A 89 9.18 -1.16 5.53
N LEU A 90 9.70 -0.09 4.92
CA LEU A 90 9.23 0.39 3.61
C LEU A 90 9.37 -0.69 2.52
N ASN A 91 10.48 -1.43 2.52
CA ASN A 91 10.71 -2.52 1.55
C ASN A 91 9.71 -3.68 1.68
N ARG A 92 8.99 -3.76 2.81
CA ARG A 92 8.01 -4.82 3.10
C ARG A 92 6.57 -4.36 2.91
N VAL A 93 6.32 -3.06 2.81
CA VAL A 93 4.97 -2.54 2.60
C VAL A 93 4.52 -2.85 1.18
N LYS A 94 3.32 -3.40 1.08
CA LYS A 94 2.61 -3.64 -0.17
C LYS A 94 1.39 -2.73 -0.27
N THR A 95 1.11 -2.31 -1.49
CA THR A 95 -0.12 -1.63 -1.89
C THR A 95 -0.46 -2.06 -3.32
N GLY A 96 -1.68 -1.82 -3.78
CA GLY A 96 -2.09 -2.11 -5.14
C GLY A 96 -3.34 -2.98 -5.23
N ASP A 97 -3.58 -3.47 -6.43
CA ASP A 97 -4.52 -4.54 -6.71
C ASP A 97 -3.99 -5.82 -6.08
N GLY A 98 -4.69 -6.35 -5.07
CA GLY A 98 -4.28 -7.58 -4.40
C GLY A 98 -3.99 -8.67 -5.42
N SER A 99 -2.77 -9.20 -5.42
CA SER A 99 -2.40 -10.28 -6.33
C SER A 99 -3.12 -11.56 -5.89
N GLU A 100 -3.21 -12.55 -6.78
CA GLU A 100 -3.76 -13.85 -6.38
C GLU A 100 -2.95 -14.50 -5.25
N GLN A 101 -1.67 -14.16 -5.14
CA GLN A 101 -0.75 -14.61 -4.10
C GLN A 101 -0.77 -13.73 -2.83
N SER A 102 -1.42 -12.57 -2.86
CA SER A 102 -1.53 -11.71 -1.68
C SER A 102 -2.44 -12.33 -0.62
N ARG A 103 -2.01 -12.22 0.63
CA ARG A 103 -2.76 -12.71 1.81
C ARG A 103 -4.18 -12.13 1.90
N ILE A 104 -4.34 -10.89 1.46
CA ILE A 104 -5.63 -10.20 1.45
C ILE A 104 -6.07 -9.91 0.02
N ARG A 105 -7.38 -10.00 -0.21
CA ARG A 105 -8.00 -9.70 -1.49
C ARG A 105 -9.00 -8.55 -1.33
N PRO A 106 -9.10 -7.65 -2.32
CA PRO A 106 -10.09 -6.59 -2.28
C PRO A 106 -11.50 -7.18 -2.34
N THR A 107 -12.36 -6.82 -1.38
CA THR A 107 -13.72 -7.37 -1.28
C THR A 107 -14.79 -6.34 -1.60
N GLY A 108 -15.94 -6.80 -2.10
CA GLY A 108 -17.05 -5.92 -2.46
C GLY A 108 -16.68 -4.98 -3.61
N ILE A 109 -15.99 -5.52 -4.59
CA ILE A 109 -15.67 -4.85 -5.84
C ILE A 109 -16.89 -5.01 -6.77
N PRO A 110 -17.53 -3.90 -7.18
CA PRO A 110 -18.63 -3.96 -8.14
C PRO A 110 -18.19 -4.54 -9.49
N PRO A 111 -19.10 -5.17 -10.25
CA PRO A 111 -18.77 -5.73 -11.57
C PRO A 111 -18.12 -4.73 -12.52
N HIS A 112 -18.57 -3.47 -12.53
CA HIS A 112 -18.00 -2.44 -13.41
C HIS A 112 -16.56 -2.09 -13.03
N VAL A 113 -16.22 -2.07 -11.74
CA VAL A 113 -14.84 -1.86 -11.29
C VAL A 113 -13.94 -3.02 -11.73
N SER A 114 -14.41 -4.27 -11.63
CA SER A 114 -13.66 -5.42 -12.14
C SER A 114 -13.37 -5.30 -13.64
N LEU A 115 -14.36 -4.88 -14.44
CA LEU A 115 -14.15 -4.59 -15.86
C LEU A 115 -13.12 -3.47 -16.07
N LEU A 116 -13.17 -2.39 -15.29
CA LEU A 116 -12.17 -1.32 -15.36
C LEU A 116 -10.75 -1.81 -15.03
N CYS A 117 -10.60 -2.75 -14.08
CA CYS A 117 -9.31 -3.37 -13.79
C CYS A 117 -8.79 -4.16 -15.00
N GLU A 118 -9.62 -5.00 -15.62
CA GLU A 118 -9.25 -5.78 -16.81
C GLU A 118 -8.89 -4.87 -18.00
N MET A 119 -9.68 -3.81 -18.23
CA MET A 119 -9.40 -2.84 -19.29
C MET A 119 -8.08 -2.11 -19.05
N LYS A 120 -7.77 -1.76 -17.79
CA LYS A 120 -6.48 -1.16 -17.42
C LYS A 120 -5.33 -2.12 -17.69
N TRP A 121 -5.48 -3.39 -17.30
CA TRP A 121 -4.48 -4.43 -17.56
C TRP A 121 -4.24 -4.62 -19.06
N LEU A 122 -5.31 -4.78 -19.85
CA LEU A 122 -5.24 -4.94 -21.31
C LEU A 122 -4.53 -3.75 -21.97
N LYS A 123 -4.88 -2.52 -21.56
CA LYS A 123 -4.21 -1.30 -22.05
C LYS A 123 -2.71 -1.33 -21.75
N GLN A 124 -2.31 -1.70 -20.53
CA GLN A 124 -0.90 -1.75 -20.16
C GLN A 124 -0.13 -2.82 -20.94
N SER A 125 -0.72 -4.01 -21.11
CA SER A 125 -0.15 -5.08 -21.91
C SER A 125 0.07 -4.67 -23.37
N LEU A 126 -0.89 -3.96 -23.98
CA LEU A 126 -0.78 -3.44 -25.34
C LEU A 126 0.34 -2.40 -25.47
N VAL A 127 0.43 -1.46 -24.52
CA VAL A 127 1.50 -0.44 -24.51
C VAL A 127 2.87 -1.11 -24.40
N ASN A 128 3.01 -2.10 -23.52
CA ASN A 128 4.27 -2.83 -23.36
C ASN A 128 4.65 -3.57 -24.65
N ALA A 129 3.70 -4.29 -25.27
CA ALA A 129 3.95 -5.00 -26.52
C ALA A 129 4.35 -4.05 -27.68
N LEU A 130 3.71 -2.89 -27.80
CA LEU A 130 4.07 -1.88 -28.80
C LEU A 130 5.48 -1.34 -28.57
N SER A 131 5.84 -1.07 -27.32
CA SER A 131 7.19 -0.59 -26.98
C SER A 131 8.29 -1.61 -27.29
N GLU A 132 7.99 -2.92 -27.19
CA GLU A 132 8.92 -3.97 -27.60
C GLU A 132 9.10 -4.04 -29.13
N ILE A 133 8.05 -3.72 -29.90
CA ILE A 133 8.05 -3.72 -31.36
C ILE A 133 8.75 -2.48 -31.95
N GLU A 134 8.78 -1.34 -31.25
CA GLU A 134 9.45 -0.11 -31.71
C GLU A 134 10.98 -0.12 -31.51
N LEU A 135 11.53 -1.09 -30.76
CA LEU A 135 12.97 -1.20 -30.47
C LEU A 135 13.90 -1.81 -31.55
N PRO A 136 13.47 -2.46 -32.66
CA PRO A 136 14.40 -3.06 -33.63
C PRO A 136 14.83 -2.17 -34.81
N GLU A 137 14.39 -0.92 -34.95
CA GLU A 137 14.75 -0.09 -36.13
C GLU A 137 16.04 0.75 -35.99
N LEU A 138 16.79 0.63 -34.89
CA LEU A 138 18.04 1.37 -34.66
C LEU A 138 19.20 0.44 -34.27
N GLN A 139 19.64 -0.41 -35.18
CA GLN A 139 21.03 -0.89 -35.19
C GLN A 139 21.62 -0.79 -36.61
N PRO A 140 22.70 -0.01 -36.81
CA PRO A 140 23.38 0.14 -38.10
C PRO A 140 24.20 -1.09 -38.50
#